data_AF-A0A7K3CUT0-F1
#
_entry.id   AF-A0A7K3CUT0-F1
#
_cell.length_a   1.000
_cell.length_b   1.000
_cell.length_c   1.000
_cell.angle_alpha   90.00
_cell.angle_beta   90.00
_cell.angle_gamma   90.00
#
_symmetry.space_group_name_H-M   'P 1'
#
loop_
_entity.id
_entity.type
_entity.pdbx_description
1 polymer ?
#
loop_
_entity_poly.entity_id
_entity_poly.type
_entity_poly.pdbx_seq_one_letter_code
_entity_poly.pdbx_strand_id
1 'polypeptide(L)'
;PPAERVESLTMTEKERGFYESGLTGHVHGTEEQVADELERVIKESGAQEVLVTTSTYDRAALLDSFRRLARVAGLTGRPAI
;
A
#
# COMPACT_ATOMS: atom_id res chain seq x y z
N PRO A 1 -6.75 6.32 20.12
CA PRO A 1 -6.46 5.17 21.01
C PRO A 1 -5.14 4.51 20.58
N PRO A 2 -4.44 3.77 21.43
CA PRO A 2 -3.30 2.95 21.02
C PRO A 2 -3.72 1.94 19.93
N ALA A 3 -2.81 1.59 19.03
CA ALA A 3 -3.12 0.73 17.89
C ALA A 3 -3.53 -0.68 18.34
N GLU A 4 -2.87 -1.23 19.35
CA GLU A 4 -3.13 -2.56 19.90
C GLU A 4 -4.56 -2.67 20.47
N ARG A 5 -5.05 -1.58 21.06
CA ARG A 5 -6.45 -1.51 21.50
C ARG A 5 -7.38 -1.57 20.31
N VAL A 6 -7.12 -0.82 19.24
CA VAL A 6 -7.97 -0.81 18.04
C VAL A 6 -7.99 -2.18 17.37
N GLU A 7 -6.83 -2.84 17.27
CA GLU A 7 -6.71 -4.20 16.70
C GLU A 7 -7.51 -5.25 17.47
N SER A 8 -7.64 -5.10 18.80
CA SER A 8 -8.45 -6.03 19.62
C SER A 8 -9.96 -5.89 19.43
N LEU A 9 -10.43 -4.84 18.73
CA LEU A 9 -11.85 -4.59 18.52
C LEU A 9 -12.36 -5.34 17.27
N THR A 10 -13.50 -6.00 17.42
CA THR A 10 -14.20 -6.60 16.28
C THR A 10 -15.04 -5.54 15.57
N MET A 11 -14.79 -5.34 14.27
CA MET A 11 -15.65 -4.49 13.45
C MET A 11 -17.04 -5.12 13.31
N THR A 12 -18.07 -4.31 13.54
CA THR A 12 -19.45 -4.65 13.15
C THR A 12 -19.56 -4.78 11.63
N GLU A 13 -20.62 -5.42 11.14
CA GLU A 13 -20.87 -5.54 9.69
C GLU A 13 -20.93 -4.17 9.00
N LYS A 14 -21.54 -3.18 9.66
CA LYS A 14 -21.63 -1.80 9.14
C LYS A 14 -20.26 -1.14 9.02
N GLU A 15 -19.42 -1.25 10.06
CA GLU A 15 -18.06 -0.70 10.04
C GLU A 15 -17.20 -1.40 8.99
N ARG A 16 -17.29 -2.72 8.89
CA ARG A 16 -16.61 -3.51 7.85
C ARG A 16 -17.02 -3.05 6.45
N GLY A 17 -18.33 -2.87 6.22
CA GLY A 17 -18.83 -2.38 4.94
C GLY A 17 -18.26 -1.00 4.57
N PHE A 18 -18.19 -0.07 5.53
CA PHE A 18 -17.55 1.23 5.27
C PHE A 18 -16.05 1.11 4.99
N TYR A 19 -15.34 0.29 5.76
CA TYR A 19 -13.92 0.05 5.56
C TYR A 19 -13.62 -0.51 4.17
N GLU A 20 -14.32 -1.58 3.77
CA GLU A 20 -14.16 -2.20 2.46
C GLU A 20 -14.55 -1.24 1.32
N SER A 21 -15.63 -0.46 1.50
CA SER A 21 -16.01 0.56 0.51
C SER A 21 -14.93 1.63 0.35
N GLY A 22 -14.30 2.05 1.45
CA GLY A 22 -13.22 3.03 1.47
C GLY A 22 -11.94 2.52 0.83
N LEU A 23 -11.72 1.21 0.78
CA LEU A 23 -10.60 0.59 0.06
C LEU A 23 -10.80 0.54 -1.45
N THR A 24 -11.99 0.87 -1.96
CA THR A 24 -12.22 0.90 -3.41
C THR A 24 -11.26 1.87 -4.09
N GLY A 25 -10.45 1.36 -5.03
CA GLY A 25 -9.43 2.14 -5.75
C GLY A 25 -8.07 2.22 -5.06
N HIS A 26 -7.93 1.63 -3.87
CA HIS A 26 -6.63 1.42 -3.24
C HIS A 26 -5.95 0.17 -3.79
N VAL A 27 -4.62 0.24 -3.95
CA VAL A 27 -3.78 -0.92 -4.30
C VAL A 27 -3.21 -1.49 -3.00
N HIS A 28 -3.52 -2.75 -2.70
CA HIS A 28 -3.02 -3.44 -1.51
C HIS A 28 -3.00 -4.95 -1.71
N GLY A 29 -2.10 -5.67 -1.02
CA GLY A 29 -1.99 -7.12 -1.12
C GLY A 29 -0.57 -7.62 -0.94
N THR A 30 -0.27 -8.80 -1.50
CA THR A 30 1.10 -9.30 -1.60
C THR A 30 1.93 -8.46 -2.58
N GLU A 31 3.24 -8.66 -2.57
CA GLU A 31 4.16 -7.96 -3.48
C GLU A 31 3.79 -8.21 -4.95
N GLU A 32 3.44 -9.44 -5.30
CA GLU A 32 3.02 -9.84 -6.64
C GLU A 32 1.69 -9.19 -7.05
N GLN A 33 0.69 -9.21 -6.17
CA GLN A 33 -0.60 -8.57 -6.43
C GLN A 33 -0.46 -7.07 -6.68
N VAL A 34 0.34 -6.40 -5.83
CA VAL A 34 0.62 -4.97 -5.98
C VAL A 34 1.39 -4.68 -7.26
N ALA A 35 2.34 -5.53 -7.65
CA ALA A 35 3.07 -5.39 -8.90
C ALA A 35 2.15 -5.47 -10.12
N ASP A 36 1.29 -6.48 -10.18
CA ASP A 36 0.34 -6.70 -11.27
C ASP A 36 -0.65 -5.53 -11.38
N GLU A 37 -1.19 -5.05 -10.25
CA GLU A 37 -2.12 -3.93 -10.24
C GLU A 37 -1.47 -2.61 -10.65
N LEU A 38 -0.25 -2.33 -10.17
CA LEU A 38 0.51 -1.14 -10.58
C LEU A 38 0.82 -1.18 -12.07
N GLU A 39 1.25 -2.33 -12.60
CA GLU A 39 1.52 -2.50 -14.03
C GLU A 39 0.27 -2.17 -14.86
N ARG A 40 -0.90 -2.69 -14.45
CA ARG A 40 -2.18 -2.39 -15.11
C ARG A 40 -2.49 -0.89 -15.07
N VAL A 41 -2.45 -0.26 -13.89
CA VAL A 41 -2.82 1.16 -13.73
C VAL A 41 -1.88 2.07 -14.52
N ILE A 42 -0.58 1.79 -14.54
CA ILE A 42 0.40 2.57 -15.31
C ILE A 42 0.14 2.44 -16.81
N LYS A 43 -0.12 1.22 -17.31
CA LYS A 43 -0.43 1.00 -18.73
C LYS A 43 -1.70 1.72 -19.17
N GLU A 44 -2.76 1.64 -18.37
CA GLU A 44 -4.05 2.25 -18.69
C GLU A 44 -4.01 3.77 -18.62
N SER A 45 -3.27 4.33 -17.66
CA SER A 45 -3.13 5.79 -17.48
C SER A 45 -2.08 6.43 -18.40
N GLY A 46 -1.11 5.66 -18.88
CA GLY A 46 0.06 6.17 -19.59
C GLY A 46 0.97 7.03 -18.71
N ALA A 47 0.90 6.88 -17.39
CA ALA A 47 1.67 7.68 -16.44
C ALA A 47 3.18 7.40 -16.54
N GLN A 48 3.99 8.47 -16.57
CA GLN A 48 5.45 8.36 -16.55
C GLN A 48 6.00 8.24 -15.12
N GLU A 49 5.23 8.70 -14.13
CA GLU A 49 5.60 8.70 -12.71
C GLU A 49 4.37 8.35 -11.85
N VAL A 50 4.62 7.70 -10.71
CA VAL A 50 3.59 7.34 -9.73
C VAL A 50 3.99 7.88 -8.37
N LEU A 51 3.17 8.77 -7.80
CA LEU A 51 3.32 9.23 -6.44
C LEU A 51 2.55 8.30 -5.49
N VAL A 52 3.28 7.59 -4.63
CA VAL A 52 2.69 6.63 -3.70
C VAL A 52 2.34 7.30 -2.38
N THR A 53 1.08 7.18 -1.96
CA THR A 53 0.62 7.53 -0.61
C THR A 53 0.23 6.25 0.14
N THR A 54 0.69 6.13 1.37
CA THR A 54 0.40 4.96 2.23
C THR A 54 -0.15 5.44 3.56
N SER A 55 -1.07 4.66 4.12
CA SER A 55 -1.67 4.93 5.42
C SER A 55 -1.46 3.74 6.34
N THR A 56 -0.37 3.77 7.11
CA THR A 56 -0.09 2.78 8.17
C THR A 56 0.45 3.48 9.40
N TYR A 57 0.15 2.94 10.58
CA TYR A 57 0.70 3.42 11.85
C TYR A 57 2.09 2.81 12.14
N ASP A 58 2.39 1.64 11.55
CA ASP A 58 3.64 0.94 11.74
C ASP A 58 4.72 1.47 10.79
N ARG A 59 5.70 2.17 11.36
CA ARG A 59 6.79 2.79 10.60
C ARG A 59 7.77 1.78 10.00
N ALA A 60 7.96 0.62 10.63
CA ALA A 60 8.81 -0.43 10.08
C ALA A 60 8.14 -1.09 8.88
N ALA A 61 6.86 -1.41 9.00
CA ALA A 61 6.05 -1.91 7.89
C ALA A 61 5.97 -0.91 6.73
N LEU A 62 5.85 0.39 7.02
CA LEU A 62 5.89 1.45 6.01
C LEU A 62 7.19 1.42 5.19
N LEU A 63 8.34 1.35 5.87
CA LEU A 63 9.63 1.30 5.18
C LEU A 63 9.82 -0.01 4.41
N ASP A 64 9.32 -1.13 4.93
CA ASP A 64 9.35 -2.41 4.21
C ASP A 64 8.52 -2.34 2.92
N SER A 65 7.30 -1.78 2.99
CA SER A 65 6.45 -1.54 1.82
C SER A 65 7.15 -0.70 0.75
N PHE A 66 7.79 0.42 1.13
CA PHE A 66 8.55 1.22 0.16
C PHE A 66 9.75 0.46 -0.45
N ARG A 67 10.45 -0.38 0.32
CA ARG A 67 11.54 -1.20 -0.23
C ARG A 67 11.03 -2.23 -1.23
N ARG A 68 9.86 -2.84 -0.98
CA ARG A 68 9.19 -3.77 -1.90
C ARG A 68 8.80 -3.05 -3.20
N LEU A 69 8.14 -1.89 -3.08
CA LEU A 69 7.77 -1.07 -4.23
C LEU A 69 8.99 -0.64 -5.06
N ALA A 70 10.08 -0.24 -4.41
CA ALA A 70 11.32 0.08 -5.11
C ALA A 70 11.86 -1.10 -5.92
N ARG A 71 11.81 -2.33 -5.37
CA ARG A 71 12.21 -3.55 -6.11
C ARG A 71 11.30 -3.83 -7.30
N VAL A 72 9.98 -3.74 -7.11
CA VAL A 72 8.99 -3.92 -8.19
C VAL A 72 9.24 -2.91 -9.33
N ALA A 73 9.57 -1.66 -8.99
CA ALA A 73 9.88 -0.61 -9.96
C ALA A 73 11.31 -0.67 -10.52
N GLY A 74 12.13 -1.65 -10.12
CA GLY A 74 13.53 -1.76 -10.55
C GLY A 74 14.43 -0.61 -10.07
N LEU A 75 14.00 0.13 -9.05
CA LEU A 75 14.75 1.25 -8.48
C LEU A 75 15.90 0.72 -7.62
N THR A 76 17.13 1.04 -8.02
CA THR A 76 18.32 0.74 -7.22
C THR A 76 18.64 1.91 -6.30
N GLY A 77 19.08 1.61 -5.08
CA GLY A 77 19.47 2.64 -4.12
C GLY A 77 20.63 3.47 -4.68
N ARG A 78 20.55 4.80 -4.53
CA ARG A 78 21.69 5.66 -4.85
C ARG A 78 22.88 5.24 -3.96
N PRO A 79 24.08 5.03 -4.52
CA PRO A 79 25.26 4.71 -3.70
C PRO A 79 25.47 5.80 -2.66
N ALA A 80 25.85 5.39 -1.45
CA ALA A 80 26.20 6.33 -0.38
C ALA A 80 27.39 7.18 -0.86
N ILE A 81 27.23 8.50 -0.78
CA ILE A 81 28.28 9.49 -1.08
C ILE A 81 29.19 9.61 0.14
#